data_AF-A0A0M0LQH0-F1
#
_entry.id   AF-A0A0M0LQH0-F1
#
_cell.length_a   1.000
_cell.length_b   1.000
_cell.length_c   1.000
_cell.angle_alpha   90.00
_cell.angle_beta   90.00
_cell.angle_gamma   90.00
#
_symmetry.space_group_name_H-M   'P 1'
#
loop_
_entity.id
_entity.type
_entity.pdbx_description
1 polymer ?
#
loop_
_entity_poly.entity_id
_entity_poly.type
_entity_poly.pdbx_seq_one_letter_code
_entity_poly.pdbx_strand_id
1 'polypeptide(L)' 'MDNGAPIFPVNCRELSPVPGVTPKIYHHSLIAELGRDIARYREFVLFHGDYVHIDYVIAYHRYDGGQKLHMADSPV' A
#
# COMPACT_ATOMS: atom_id res chain seq x y z
N MET A 1 12.80 -12.55 4.28
CA MET A 1 14.20 -12.81 3.90
C MET A 1 14.36 -12.31 2.48
N ASP A 2 15.30 -11.39 2.24
CA ASP A 2 15.65 -10.95 0.89
C ASP A 2 16.52 -12.02 0.23
N ASN A 3 16.07 -12.55 -0.91
CA ASN A 3 16.77 -13.58 -1.68
C ASN A 3 17.45 -12.99 -2.95
N GLY A 4 17.49 -11.67 -3.09
CA GLY A 4 18.06 -10.98 -4.25
C GLY A 4 17.28 -11.17 -5.55
N ALA A 5 16.10 -11.79 -5.52
CA ALA A 5 15.28 -11.97 -6.71
C ALA A 5 14.67 -10.62 -7.14
N PRO A 6 14.51 -10.36 -8.45
CA PRO A 6 13.84 -9.16 -8.92
C PRO A 6 12.42 -9.05 -8.37
N ILE A 7 12.11 -7.91 -7.74
CA ILE A 7 10.75 -7.59 -7.24
C ILE A 7 9.77 -7.50 -8.41
N PHE A 8 10.24 -6.96 -9.54
CA PHE A 8 9.46 -6.68 -10.75
C PHE A 8 10.03 -7.47 -11.95
N PRO A 9 9.83 -8.81 -12.00
CA PRO A 9 10.52 -9.65 -12.99
C PRO A 9 9.91 -9.59 -14.39
N VAL A 10 8.68 -9.07 -14.55
CA VAL A 10 7.97 -9.03 -15.84
C VAL A 10 7.87 -7.61 -16.40
N ASN A 11 7.45 -6.65 -15.58
CA ASN A 11 7.33 -5.24 -15.93
C ASN A 11 7.36 -4.39 -14.64
N CYS A 12 7.21 -3.08 -14.73
CA CYS A 12 7.25 -2.17 -13.57
C CYS A 12 5.97 -2.12 -12.69
N ARG A 13 4.97 -2.95 -12.98
CA ARG A 13 3.65 -2.97 -12.32
C ARG A 13 3.31 -4.31 -11.67
N GLU A 14 3.96 -5.39 -12.10
CA GLU A 14 3.67 -6.76 -11.67
C GLU A 14 4.78 -7.27 -10.76
N LEU A 15 4.39 -7.69 -9.55
CA LEU A 15 5.32 -8.26 -8.58
C LEU A 15 5.76 -9.66 -9.00
N SER A 16 6.72 -10.22 -8.26
CA SER A 16 7.19 -11.58 -8.52
C SER A 16 6.07 -12.62 -8.32
N PRO A 17 6.12 -13.78 -9.03
CA PRO A 17 5.17 -14.86 -8.81
C PRO A 17 5.30 -15.47 -7.42
N VAL A 18 4.19 -15.98 -6.90
CA VAL A 18 4.19 -16.81 -5.68
C VAL A 18 4.90 -18.13 -5.98
N PRO A 19 5.99 -18.46 -5.25
CA PRO A 19 6.73 -19.70 -5.49
C PRO A 19 5.85 -20.94 -5.35
N GLY A 20 5.96 -21.88 -6.30
CA GLY A 20 5.26 -23.17 -6.24
C GLY A 20 3.79 -23.16 -6.70
N VAL A 21 3.26 -22.03 -7.17
CA VAL A 21 1.85 -21.91 -7.60
C VAL A 21 1.72 -22.06 -9.12
N THR A 22 0.83 -22.96 -9.56
CA THR A 22 0.49 -23.22 -10.98
C THR A 22 -1.04 -23.26 -11.16
N PRO A 23 -1.64 -22.48 -12.08
CA PRO A 23 -1.02 -21.49 -12.96
C PRO A 23 -0.37 -20.35 -12.18
N LYS A 24 0.55 -19.62 -12.81
CA LYS A 24 1.33 -18.55 -12.17
C LYS A 24 0.38 -17.49 -11.59
N ILE A 25 0.51 -17.21 -10.29
CA ILE A 25 -0.16 -16.12 -9.58
C ILE A 25 0.92 -15.16 -9.07
N TYR A 26 0.68 -13.86 -9.18
CA TYR A 26 1.58 -12.81 -8.74
C TYR A 26 1.26 -12.33 -7.32
N HIS A 27 2.24 -11.83 -6.60
CA HIS A 27 1.96 -11.16 -5.33
C HIS A 27 1.16 -9.86 -5.59
N HIS A 28 0.19 -9.55 -4.74
CA HIS A 28 -0.69 -8.40 -4.94
C HIS A 28 -0.16 -7.11 -4.29
N SER A 29 0.68 -7.25 -3.26
CA SER A 29 1.21 -6.11 -2.52
C SER A 29 2.56 -6.43 -1.88
N LEU A 30 3.30 -5.37 -1.55
CA LEU A 30 4.38 -5.42 -0.58
C LEU A 30 3.84 -5.00 0.79
N ILE A 31 4.38 -5.60 1.85
CA ILE A 31 4.17 -5.13 3.22
C ILE A 31 5.36 -4.25 3.56
N ALA A 32 5.12 -2.96 3.74
CA ALA A 32 6.11 -2.01 4.23
C ALA A 32 6.11 -2.09 5.76
N GLU A 33 7.06 -2.85 6.30
CA GLU A 33 7.32 -2.88 7.74
C GLU A 33 8.31 -1.77 8.11
N LEU A 34 7.98 -0.99 9.13
CA LEU A 34 8.91 -0.04 9.71
C LEU A 34 9.94 -0.79 10.56
N GLY A 35 11.16 -0.25 10.59
CA GLY A 35 12.24 -0.76 11.45
C GLY A 35 11.86 -0.78 12.94
N ARG A 36 12.74 -1.38 13.74
CA ARG A 36 12.51 -1.79 15.15
C ARG A 36 11.92 -0.73 16.10
N ASP A 37 12.02 0.56 15.77
CA ASP A 37 11.77 1.66 16.72
C ASP A 37 10.43 2.40 16.52
N ILE A 38 9.58 2.01 15.57
CA ILE A 38 8.30 2.72 15.32
C ILE A 38 7.10 1.76 15.36
N ALA A 39 6.28 1.87 16.41
CA ALA A 39 4.98 1.20 16.51
C ALA A 39 3.92 1.96 15.68
N ARG A 40 3.91 1.73 14.36
CA ARG A 40 2.85 2.20 13.44
C ARG A 40 2.07 1.01 12.89
N TYR A 41 0.90 1.31 12.32
CA TYR A 41 0.11 0.33 11.57
C TYR A 41 0.91 -0.21 10.37
N ARG A 42 0.61 -1.44 9.94
CA ARG A 42 1.21 -2.03 8.72
C ARG A 42 0.76 -1.24 7.50
N GLU A 43 1.70 -0.95 6.61
CA GLU A 43 1.44 -0.28 5.35
C GLU A 43 1.54 -1.29 4.20
N PHE A 44 0.59 -1.26 3.27
CA PHE A 44 0.58 -2.11 2.08
C PHE A 44 0.84 -1.25 0.84
N VAL A 45 1.76 -1.68 -0.03
CA VAL A 45 2.08 -0.98 -1.28
C VAL A 45 1.61 -1.83 -2.45
N LEU A 46 0.76 -1.25 -3.29
CA LEU A 46 0.19 -1.91 -4.47
C LEU A 46 0.71 -1.25 -5.75
N PHE A 47 0.99 -2.06 -6.77
CA PHE A 47 1.57 -1.60 -8.05
C PHE A 47 0.65 -1.85 -9.25
N HIS A 48 -0.39 -2.68 -9.08
CA HIS A 48 -1.36 -3.01 -10.11
C HIS A 48 -2.76 -2.54 -9.70
N GLY A 49 -3.31 -1.55 -10.42
CA GLY A 49 -4.59 -0.94 -10.10
C GLY A 49 -5.77 -1.90 -10.20
N ASP A 50 -5.74 -2.85 -11.14
CA ASP A 50 -6.83 -3.83 -11.32
C ASP A 50 -7.01 -4.79 -10.13
N TYR A 51 -6.06 -4.82 -9.17
CA TYR A 51 -6.19 -5.59 -7.93
C TYR A 51 -6.81 -4.78 -6.79
N VAL A 52 -7.14 -3.51 -7.04
CA VAL A 52 -7.77 -2.62 -6.06
C VAL A 52 -9.23 -2.43 -6.43
N HIS A 53 -10.11 -2.76 -5.49
CA HIS A 53 -11.51 -2.39 -5.56
C HIS A 53 -11.81 -1.34 -4.49
N ILE A 54 -12.43 -0.23 -4.88
CA ILE A 54 -12.79 0.86 -3.96
C ILE A 54 -14.26 0.67 -3.58
N ASP A 55 -14.49 0.11 -2.39
CA ASP A 55 -15.85 -0.17 -1.90
C ASP A 55 -16.56 1.09 -1.38
N TYR A 56 -15.80 2.00 -0.75
CA TYR A 56 -16.38 3.11 0.01
C TYR A 56 -15.65 4.42 -0.22
N VAL A 57 -16.43 5.49 -0.31
CA VAL A 57 -15.95 6.87 -0.24
C VAL A 57 -16.44 7.46 1.08
N ILE A 58 -15.50 7.83 1.95
CA ILE A 58 -15.80 8.30 3.30
C ILE A 58 -15.63 9.82 3.34
N ALA A 59 -16.71 10.56 3.57
CA ALA A 59 -16.66 11.97 3.89
C ALA A 59 -16.46 12.15 5.41
N TYR A 60 -15.49 12.96 5.82
CA TYR A 60 -15.17 13.16 7.24
C TYR A 60 -14.62 14.56 7.54
N HIS A 61 -14.68 14.94 8.82
CA HIS A 61 -13.99 16.11 9.36
C HIS A 61 -13.01 15.66 10.44
N ARG A 62 -11.83 16.29 10.48
CA ARG A 62 -10.87 16.09 11.57
C ARG A 62 -11.12 17.12 12.67
N TYR A 63 -10.91 16.72 13.92
CA TYR A 63 -11.06 17.57 15.09
C TYR A 63 -9.85 17.41 16.02
N ASP A 64 -9.48 18.48 16.71
CA ASP A 64 -8.52 18.48 17.80
C ASP A 64 -9.15 19.18 19.02
N GLY A 65 -9.23 18.48 20.16
CA GLY A 65 -9.83 19.02 21.38
C GLY A 65 -11.27 19.56 21.23
N GLY A 66 -12.05 19.05 20.27
CA GLY A 66 -13.41 19.52 19.97
C GLY A 66 -13.49 20.68 18.97
N GLN A 67 -12.35 21.22 18.52
CA GLN A 67 -12.30 22.21 17.46
C GLN A 67 -12.06 21.53 16.11
N LYS A 68 -12.82 21.93 15.09
CA LYS A 68 -12.66 21.40 13.74
C LYS A 68 -11.31 21.85 13.18
N LEU A 69 -10.48 20.89 12.77
CA LEU A 69 -9.23 21.18 12.09
C LEU A 69 -9.54 21.76 10.71
N HIS A 70 -9.18 23.01 10.48
CA HIS A 70 -9.19 23.61 9.16
C HIS A 70 -8.06 22.97 8.34
N MET A 71 -8.41 22.22 7.31
CA MET A 71 -7.47 21.88 6.26
C MET A 71 -7.17 23.19 5.54
N ALA A 72 -5.97 23.75 5.71
CA ALA A 72 -5.57 24.99 5.07
C ALA A 72 -5.79 24.89 3.55
N ASP A 73 -6.24 26.00 2.95
CA ASP A 73 -6.41 26.12 1.50
C ASP A 73 -5.14 25.66 0.79
N SER A 74 -5.29 24.75 -0.17
CA SER A 74 -4.17 24.32 -1.02
C SER A 74 -3.50 25.56 -1.63
N PRO A 75 -2.17 25.68 -1.57
CA PRO A 75 -1.49 26.71 -2.35
C PRO A 75 -1.78 26.46 -3.84
N VAL A 76 -2.29 27.50 -4.50
CA VAL A 76 -2.50 27.58 -5.96
C VAL A 76 -1.16 27.60 -6.68
#